data_AF-A0A961LHH7-F1
#
_entry.id   AF-A0A961LHH7-F1
#
_cell.length_a   1.000
_cell.length_b   1.000
_cell.length_c   1.000
_cell.angle_alpha   90.00
_cell.angle_beta   90.00
_cell.angle_gamma   90.00
#
_symmetry.space_group_name_H-M   'P 1'
#
loop_
_entity.id
_entity.type
_entity.pdbx_description
1 polymer ?
#
loop_
_entity_poly.entity_id
_entity_poly.type
_entity_poly.pdbx_seq_one_letter_code
_entity_poly.pdbx_strand_id
1 'polypeptide(L)'
;MRIYLIIMAILAVLSVIFAIPDLGMMLIFLTIGLALPFMFVATLLYYGACLFPAVALWKSDRNLGLALTVLLFGAAAWLPGFQAARGMKAIEASLMTGEKIPSGPVSATTVELRTRTGDAVGTGTGPCTRECRALMLENGVARVRLVEEDRSGKKPPAVTVYRRASGSACDVPGFEADGKACVLPATDNGQPAQLTLSFEPLSVREAAGKLPKSPARLKSARLVTATLRNGADALEIYRHTEITTNMPMRPAVLTSFKTGMNTGGVSYMRSNATREPVTLASLLTQLGYTIPAVEVSKLPKPKLKRWEKTPQQLPDADLVRSVHALLDLPGATPFTRNQAQPITRWTMLARRTKDWNPDNVTLMRRIIAEKRLTGIPLYADQILTGNRDLARQLLPDVLDRLEAVPHGSTGYEPVHPVGYNLDRLDPQLLKAYQQRIVALAKRTDRTGDSVLKAALSFGTDPREFVPALDWTEPMRDVRRRITAMCHADDKWSPVILSMVRRAFGTLPDMHKPGGHHSYRLGLIKLLARHGALEEALRMVKPDDDRMRRDLTNAADTTRDRSRRCQF
;
A
#
# COMPACT_ATOMS: atom_id res chain seq x y z
N MET A 1 -13.42 1.33 -54.22
CA MET A 1 -13.36 -0.10 -53.90
C MET A 1 -11.94 -0.63 -53.70
N ARG A 2 -11.03 -0.53 -54.69
CA ARG A 2 -9.63 -1.03 -54.54
C ARG A 2 -8.89 -0.48 -53.31
N ILE A 3 -8.91 0.83 -53.09
CA ILE A 3 -8.25 1.47 -51.93
C ILE A 3 -8.81 0.98 -50.60
N TYR A 4 -10.14 0.86 -50.49
CA TYR A 4 -10.80 0.35 -49.28
C TYR A 4 -10.35 -1.08 -48.95
N LEU A 5 -10.28 -1.96 -49.95
CA LEU A 5 -9.81 -3.35 -49.75
C LEU A 5 -8.36 -3.41 -49.30
N ILE A 6 -7.48 -2.56 -49.85
CA ILE A 6 -6.08 -2.46 -49.43
C ILE A 6 -5.99 -2.03 -47.96
N ILE A 7 -6.72 -1.00 -47.56
CA ILE A 7 -6.74 -0.52 -46.17
C ILE A 7 -7.25 -1.62 -45.23
N MET A 8 -8.34 -2.30 -45.58
CA MET A 8 -8.90 -3.38 -44.78
C MET A 8 -7.95 -4.58 -44.67
N ALA A 9 -7.23 -4.93 -45.73
CA ALA A 9 -6.22 -5.98 -45.70
C ALA A 9 -5.06 -5.63 -44.74
N ILE A 10 -4.57 -4.38 -44.77
CA ILE A 10 -3.54 -3.89 -43.84
C ILE A 10 -4.04 -3.98 -42.40
N LEU A 11 -5.26 -3.49 -42.12
CA LEU A 11 -5.85 -3.54 -40.78
C LEU A 11 -6.08 -4.99 -40.31
N ALA A 12 -6.41 -5.92 -41.21
CA ALA A 12 -6.60 -7.33 -40.90
C ALA A 12 -5.28 -7.99 -40.50
N VAL A 13 -4.22 -7.80 -41.30
CA VAL A 13 -2.88 -8.31 -40.99
C VAL A 13 -2.38 -7.77 -39.66
N LEU A 14 -2.50 -6.46 -39.44
CA LEU A 14 -2.11 -5.84 -38.17
C LEU A 14 -2.95 -6.39 -37.01
N SER A 15 -4.28 -6.56 -37.17
CA SER A 15 -5.13 -7.14 -36.11
C SER A 15 -4.73 -8.56 -35.74
N VAL A 16 -4.33 -9.39 -36.71
CA VAL A 16 -3.82 -10.75 -36.47
C VAL A 16 -2.52 -10.71 -35.68
N ILE A 17 -1.58 -9.83 -36.06
CA ILE A 17 -0.33 -9.63 -35.32
C ILE A 17 -0.60 -9.25 -33.85
N PHE A 18 -1.57 -8.36 -33.62
CA PHE A 18 -1.99 -7.93 -32.27
C PHE A 18 -2.83 -8.96 -31.51
N ALA A 19 -3.36 -9.98 -32.20
CA ALA A 19 -4.05 -11.11 -31.58
C ALA A 19 -3.08 -12.17 -31.06
N ILE A 20 -1.84 -12.22 -31.57
CA ILE A 20 -0.80 -13.12 -31.09
C ILE A 20 -0.29 -12.64 -29.71
N PRO A 21 -0.24 -13.51 -28.70
CA PRO A 21 0.32 -13.19 -27.40
C PRO A 21 1.76 -12.65 -27.50
N ASP A 22 2.06 -11.62 -26.71
CA ASP A 22 3.37 -10.97 -26.50
C ASP A 22 3.94 -10.18 -27.70
N LEU A 23 3.65 -10.60 -28.94
CA LEU A 23 4.10 -9.94 -30.17
C LEU A 23 3.56 -8.51 -30.30
N GLY A 24 2.30 -8.30 -29.90
CA GLY A 24 1.67 -6.97 -29.92
C GLY A 24 2.32 -5.97 -28.96
N MET A 25 2.82 -6.42 -27.80
CA MET A 25 3.51 -5.52 -26.86
C MET A 25 4.91 -5.16 -27.36
N MET A 26 5.65 -6.10 -27.95
CA MET A 26 6.94 -5.78 -28.59
C MET A 26 6.78 -4.70 -29.66
N LEU A 27 5.76 -4.83 -30.52
CA LEU A 27 5.51 -3.86 -31.58
C LEU A 27 5.07 -2.49 -31.04
N ILE A 28 4.28 -2.46 -29.96
CA ILE A 28 3.91 -1.22 -29.26
C ILE A 28 5.14 -0.53 -28.64
N PHE A 29 6.06 -1.27 -28.01
CA PHE A 29 7.26 -0.71 -27.42
C PHE A 29 8.25 -0.19 -28.47
N LEU A 30 8.35 -0.88 -29.61
CA LEU A 30 9.30 -0.55 -30.66
C LEU A 30 8.88 0.68 -31.49
N THR A 31 7.58 1.01 -31.51
CA THR A 31 6.99 2.04 -32.40
C THR A 31 6.74 3.39 -31.72
N ILE A 32 7.54 3.74 -30.70
CA ILE A 32 7.47 4.98 -29.87
C ILE A 32 6.69 6.12 -30.55
N GLY A 33 5.41 6.28 -30.16
CA GLY A 33 4.49 7.30 -30.71
C GLY A 33 3.25 6.72 -31.44
N LEU A 34 3.38 5.60 -32.14
CA LEU A 34 2.26 4.91 -32.83
C LEU A 34 1.57 3.83 -31.99
N ALA A 35 2.09 3.59 -30.79
CA ALA A 35 1.53 2.68 -29.79
C ALA A 35 0.03 2.88 -29.57
N LEU A 36 -0.42 4.14 -29.45
CA LEU A 36 -1.82 4.47 -29.16
C LEU A 36 -2.76 4.12 -30.34
N PRO A 37 -2.50 4.57 -31.59
CA PRO A 37 -3.25 4.11 -32.75
C PRO A 37 -3.25 2.58 -32.92
N PHE A 38 -2.10 1.93 -32.73
CA PHE A 38 -1.98 0.49 -32.92
C PHE A 38 -2.80 -0.33 -31.92
N MET A 39 -3.00 0.17 -30.70
CA MET A 39 -3.88 -0.46 -29.71
C MET A 39 -5.36 -0.51 -30.12
N PHE A 40 -5.78 0.27 -31.12
CA PHE A 40 -7.15 0.33 -31.62
C PHE A 40 -7.31 -0.22 -33.05
N VAL A 41 -6.28 -0.84 -33.63
CA VAL A 41 -6.35 -1.40 -35.00
C VAL A 41 -7.50 -2.38 -35.18
N ALA A 42 -7.76 -3.24 -34.20
CA ALA A 42 -8.90 -4.15 -34.23
C ALA A 42 -10.25 -3.40 -34.22
N THR A 43 -10.33 -2.26 -33.52
CA THR A 43 -11.50 -1.37 -33.55
C THR A 43 -11.67 -0.74 -34.93
N LEU A 44 -10.58 -0.24 -35.53
CA LEU A 44 -10.59 0.34 -36.87
C LEU A 44 -10.99 -0.68 -37.94
N LEU A 45 -10.48 -1.92 -37.85
CA LEU A 45 -10.89 -3.01 -38.72
C LEU A 45 -12.38 -3.32 -38.56
N TYR A 46 -12.83 -3.45 -37.31
CA TYR A 46 -14.21 -3.82 -37.01
C TYR A 46 -15.22 -2.79 -37.54
N TYR A 47 -15.00 -1.50 -37.27
CA TYR A 47 -15.87 -0.44 -37.80
C TYR A 47 -15.65 -0.17 -39.28
N GLY A 48 -14.41 -0.32 -39.78
CA GLY A 48 -14.10 -0.22 -41.19
C GLY A 48 -14.90 -1.22 -42.01
N ALA A 49 -15.00 -2.47 -41.55
CA ALA A 49 -15.79 -3.52 -42.18
C ALA A 49 -17.29 -3.16 -42.30
N CYS A 50 -17.83 -2.43 -41.33
CA CYS A 50 -19.22 -1.96 -41.36
C CYS A 50 -19.47 -0.94 -42.49
N LEU A 51 -18.44 -0.27 -43.03
CA LEU A 51 -18.55 0.68 -44.15
C LEU A 51 -18.66 -0.01 -45.52
N PHE A 52 -18.46 -1.33 -45.59
CA PHE A 52 -18.47 -2.08 -46.85
C PHE A 52 -19.74 -1.88 -47.69
N PRO A 53 -20.98 -1.89 -47.15
CA PRO A 53 -22.18 -1.73 -47.96
C PRO A 53 -22.24 -0.39 -48.69
N ALA A 54 -21.84 0.71 -48.04
CA ALA A 54 -21.78 2.03 -48.67
C ALA A 54 -20.75 2.06 -49.81
N VAL A 55 -19.60 1.40 -49.65
CA VAL A 55 -18.54 1.34 -50.68
C VAL A 55 -18.97 0.45 -51.85
N ALA A 56 -19.63 -0.68 -51.58
CA ALA A 56 -20.06 -1.63 -52.59
C ALA A 56 -21.23 -1.10 -53.43
N LEU A 57 -22.22 -0.46 -52.79
CA LEU A 57 -23.42 0.05 -53.45
C LEU A 57 -23.31 1.50 -53.90
N TRP A 58 -22.15 2.16 -53.72
CA TRP A 58 -21.97 3.59 -54.01
C TRP A 58 -22.44 4.01 -55.41
N LYS A 59 -22.24 3.15 -56.41
CA LYS A 59 -22.61 3.41 -57.81
C LYS A 59 -24.01 2.91 -58.19
N SER A 60 -24.58 1.97 -57.43
CA SER A 60 -25.83 1.29 -57.77
C SER A 60 -27.01 1.88 -56.99
N ASP A 61 -26.92 1.86 -55.66
CA ASP A 61 -27.94 2.40 -54.76
C ASP A 61 -27.28 2.96 -53.50
N ARG A 62 -26.91 4.24 -53.57
CA ARG A 62 -26.17 4.94 -52.52
C ARG A 62 -26.97 5.02 -51.22
N ASN A 63 -28.29 5.22 -51.31
CA ASN A 63 -29.14 5.39 -50.14
C ASN A 63 -29.27 4.08 -49.37
N LEU A 64 -29.49 2.96 -50.07
CA LEU A 64 -29.50 1.64 -49.46
C LEU A 64 -28.15 1.29 -48.83
N GLY A 65 -27.04 1.57 -49.51
CA GLY A 65 -25.69 1.32 -48.99
C GLY A 65 -25.37 2.12 -47.73
N LEU A 66 -25.79 3.39 -47.67
CA LEU A 66 -25.65 4.24 -46.49
C LEU A 66 -26.54 3.76 -45.34
N ALA A 67 -27.80 3.41 -45.60
CA ALA A 67 -28.72 2.89 -44.59
C ALA A 67 -28.21 1.60 -43.95
N LEU A 68 -27.73 0.64 -44.77
CA LEU A 68 -27.14 -0.61 -44.28
C LEU A 68 -25.87 -0.36 -43.47
N THR A 69 -25.03 0.59 -43.89
CA THR A 69 -23.81 0.96 -43.16
C THR A 69 -24.14 1.53 -41.78
N VAL A 70 -25.10 2.45 -41.69
CA VAL A 70 -25.56 3.02 -40.41
C VAL A 70 -26.13 1.93 -39.51
N LEU A 71 -26.90 0.98 -40.05
CA LEU A 71 -27.46 -0.14 -39.30
C LEU A 71 -26.37 -1.08 -38.78
N LEU A 72 -25.40 -1.47 -39.62
CA LEU A 72 -24.28 -2.33 -39.20
C LEU A 72 -23.38 -1.64 -38.18
N PHE A 73 -23.05 -0.35 -38.39
CA PHE A 73 -22.25 0.42 -37.46
C PHE A 73 -22.97 0.58 -36.11
N GLY A 74 -24.27 0.88 -36.12
CA GLY A 74 -25.10 0.94 -34.92
C GLY A 74 -25.15 -0.39 -34.17
N ALA A 75 -25.35 -1.50 -34.89
CA ALA A 75 -25.31 -2.83 -34.30
C ALA A 75 -23.93 -3.15 -33.71
N ALA A 76 -22.84 -2.90 -34.44
CA ALA A 76 -21.47 -3.12 -33.99
C ALA A 76 -21.13 -2.31 -32.72
N ALA A 77 -21.53 -1.05 -32.68
CA ALA A 77 -21.23 -0.14 -31.57
C ALA A 77 -22.03 -0.46 -30.29
N TRP A 78 -23.30 -0.89 -30.42
CA TRP A 78 -24.22 -0.95 -29.28
C TRP A 78 -24.64 -2.37 -28.88
N LEU A 79 -24.68 -3.32 -29.82
CA LEU A 79 -25.16 -4.69 -29.55
C LEU A 79 -24.33 -5.42 -28.49
N PRO A 80 -22.98 -5.37 -28.47
CA PRO A 80 -22.18 -6.03 -27.43
C PRO A 80 -22.50 -5.50 -26.02
N GLY A 81 -22.67 -4.17 -25.91
CA GLY A 81 -23.06 -3.53 -24.67
C GLY A 81 -24.48 -3.91 -24.25
N PHE A 82 -25.42 -4.00 -25.19
CA PHE A 82 -26.81 -4.38 -24.93
C PHE A 82 -26.93 -5.85 -24.48
N GLN A 83 -26.24 -6.78 -25.16
CA GLN A 83 -26.14 -8.18 -24.75
C GLN A 83 -25.52 -8.32 -23.35
N ALA A 84 -24.51 -7.50 -23.03
CA ALA A 84 -23.91 -7.48 -21.70
C ALA A 84 -24.89 -6.99 -20.63
N ALA A 85 -25.68 -5.96 -20.90
CA ALA A 85 -26.72 -5.51 -19.97
C ALA A 85 -27.82 -6.55 -19.75
N ARG A 86 -28.22 -7.30 -20.79
CA ARG A 86 -29.15 -8.43 -20.63
C ARG A 86 -28.55 -9.54 -19.77
N GLY A 87 -27.29 -9.90 -20.01
CA GLY A 87 -26.61 -10.90 -19.19
C GLY A 87 -26.36 -10.43 -17.75
N MET A 88 -26.13 -9.14 -17.53
CA MET A 88 -26.06 -8.56 -16.19
C MET A 88 -27.37 -8.80 -15.42
N LYS A 89 -28.54 -8.56 -16.02
CA LYS A 89 -29.83 -8.88 -15.38
C LYS A 89 -29.97 -10.36 -15.00
N ALA A 90 -29.44 -11.26 -15.82
CA ALA A 90 -29.45 -12.69 -15.51
C ALA A 90 -28.48 -13.05 -14.37
N ILE A 91 -27.31 -12.38 -14.29
CA ILE A 91 -26.37 -12.51 -13.18
C ILE A 91 -27.01 -11.99 -11.88
N GLU A 92 -27.67 -10.84 -11.94
CA GLU A 92 -28.41 -10.25 -10.83
C GLU A 92 -29.50 -11.19 -10.32
N ALA A 93 -30.38 -11.67 -11.20
CA ALA A 93 -31.45 -12.59 -10.83
C ALA A 93 -30.92 -13.89 -10.18
N SER A 94 -29.69 -14.30 -10.51
CA SER A 94 -29.06 -15.50 -9.94
C SER A 94 -28.43 -15.26 -8.55
N LEU A 95 -28.11 -14.01 -8.20
CA LEU A 95 -27.33 -13.66 -7.00
C LEU A 95 -28.10 -12.80 -5.98
N MET A 96 -29.10 -12.04 -6.42
CA MET A 96 -30.00 -11.25 -5.58
C MET A 96 -31.12 -12.15 -5.06
N THR A 97 -30.83 -12.97 -4.05
CA THR A 97 -31.82 -13.83 -3.38
C THR A 97 -31.99 -13.43 -1.92
N GLY A 98 -33.26 -13.24 -1.54
CA GLY A 98 -33.66 -12.95 -0.16
C GLY A 98 -33.29 -11.56 0.32
N GLU A 99 -33.38 -10.55 -0.54
CA GLU A 99 -33.16 -9.16 -0.10
C GLU A 99 -34.14 -8.77 1.01
N LYS A 100 -33.62 -8.06 2.01
CA LYS A 100 -34.38 -7.58 3.16
C LYS A 100 -34.02 -6.15 3.44
N ILE A 101 -35.05 -5.34 3.65
CA ILE A 101 -34.93 -3.95 4.08
C ILE A 101 -35.66 -3.86 5.43
N PRO A 102 -35.10 -3.15 6.42
CA PRO A 102 -35.76 -2.98 7.71
C PRO A 102 -37.10 -2.26 7.54
N SER A 103 -38.09 -2.66 8.33
CA SER A 103 -39.42 -2.04 8.35
C SER A 103 -39.47 -0.69 9.09
N GLY A 104 -38.40 -0.33 9.81
CA GLY A 104 -38.30 0.91 10.58
C GLY A 104 -36.89 1.19 11.08
N PRO A 105 -36.67 2.32 11.78
CA PRO A 105 -35.38 2.70 12.31
C PRO A 105 -34.90 1.71 13.38
N VAL A 106 -33.61 1.41 13.37
CA VAL A 106 -32.95 0.48 14.28
C VAL A 106 -32.25 1.29 15.36
N SER A 107 -32.53 0.96 16.62
CA SER A 107 -31.80 1.53 17.77
C SER A 107 -30.88 0.46 18.36
N ALA A 108 -29.57 0.69 18.29
CA ALA A 108 -28.57 -0.16 18.93
C ALA A 108 -27.56 0.68 19.70
N THR A 109 -27.23 0.26 20.92
CA THR A 109 -26.23 0.90 21.77
C THR A 109 -24.82 0.38 21.50
N THR A 110 -24.70 -0.82 20.93
CA THR A 110 -23.43 -1.42 20.51
C THR A 110 -23.51 -1.92 19.07
N VAL A 111 -22.51 -1.57 18.27
CA VAL A 111 -22.42 -1.93 16.85
C VAL A 111 -21.13 -2.69 16.57
N GLU A 112 -21.20 -3.77 15.82
CA GLU A 112 -20.05 -4.50 15.28
C GLU A 112 -20.00 -4.35 13.76
N LEU A 113 -18.85 -3.94 13.23
CA LEU A 113 -18.57 -3.85 11.80
C LEU A 113 -17.57 -4.95 11.42
N ARG A 114 -18.01 -5.93 10.64
CA ARG A 114 -17.18 -7.03 10.15
C ARG A 114 -16.77 -6.78 8.70
N THR A 115 -15.47 -6.73 8.47
CA THR A 115 -14.89 -6.46 7.14
C THR A 115 -13.75 -7.43 6.87
N ARG A 116 -13.35 -7.59 5.61
CA ARG A 116 -12.09 -8.29 5.29
C ARG A 116 -10.93 -7.33 5.24
N THR A 117 -9.76 -7.82 5.62
CA THR A 117 -8.50 -7.06 5.58
C THR A 117 -8.30 -6.44 4.20
N GLY A 118 -8.20 -5.11 4.14
CA GLY A 118 -7.97 -4.34 2.91
C GLY A 118 -9.22 -3.90 2.16
N ASP A 119 -10.42 -4.24 2.64
CA ASP A 119 -11.67 -3.75 2.07
C ASP A 119 -12.05 -2.43 2.74
N ALA A 120 -12.14 -1.35 1.96
CA ALA A 120 -12.57 -0.05 2.47
C ALA A 120 -14.11 -0.03 2.58
N VAL A 121 -14.63 0.04 3.80
CA VAL A 121 -16.09 -0.01 4.06
C VAL A 121 -16.67 1.38 4.36
N GLY A 122 -15.84 2.38 4.72
CA GLY A 122 -16.26 3.76 4.97
C GLY A 122 -15.36 4.80 4.31
N THR A 123 -15.75 6.07 4.45
CA THR A 123 -15.00 7.21 3.95
C THR A 123 -14.13 7.81 5.05
N GLY A 124 -12.81 7.90 4.83
CA GLY A 124 -11.90 8.54 5.77
C GLY A 124 -10.48 7.96 5.83
N THR A 125 -9.61 8.65 6.57
CA THR A 125 -8.20 8.31 6.80
C THR A 125 -7.95 7.94 8.27
N GLY A 126 -8.73 7.02 8.82
CA GLY A 126 -8.61 6.59 10.22
C GLY A 126 -9.28 5.25 10.46
N PRO A 127 -8.98 4.59 11.60
CA PRO A 127 -9.48 3.24 11.84
C PRO A 127 -10.97 3.26 12.26
N CYS A 128 -11.40 4.26 13.03
CA CYS A 128 -12.82 4.62 13.15
C CYS A 128 -13.13 5.74 12.13
N THR A 129 -13.81 5.36 11.05
CA THR A 129 -14.16 6.26 9.93
C THR A 129 -15.17 7.34 10.35
N ARG A 130 -15.51 8.25 9.44
CA ARG A 130 -16.53 9.28 9.68
C ARG A 130 -17.86 8.67 10.12
N GLU A 131 -18.29 7.59 9.47
CA GLU A 131 -19.54 6.89 9.77
C GLU A 131 -19.51 6.28 11.18
N CYS A 132 -18.38 5.67 11.56
CA CYS A 132 -18.16 5.15 12.92
C CYS A 132 -18.24 6.27 13.98
N ARG A 133 -17.68 7.45 13.70
CA ARG A 133 -17.77 8.61 14.61
C ARG A 133 -19.19 9.17 14.71
N ALA A 134 -19.89 9.30 13.59
CA ALA A 134 -21.27 9.77 13.55
C ALA A 134 -22.21 8.85 14.35
N LEU A 135 -22.02 7.52 14.26
CA LEU A 135 -22.75 6.58 15.11
C LEU A 135 -22.60 6.90 16.61
N MET A 136 -21.37 7.14 17.06
CA MET A 136 -21.11 7.36 18.49
C MET A 136 -21.51 8.75 18.96
N LEU A 137 -21.16 9.79 18.21
CA LEU A 137 -21.32 11.18 18.63
C LEU A 137 -22.74 11.70 18.38
N GLU A 138 -23.33 11.38 17.22
CA GLU A 138 -24.62 11.92 16.78
C GLU A 138 -25.78 10.98 17.12
N ASN A 139 -25.56 9.66 17.11
CA ASN A 139 -26.63 8.67 17.24
C ASN A 139 -26.64 7.92 18.58
N GLY A 140 -25.81 8.32 19.54
CA GLY A 140 -25.85 7.74 20.89
C GLY A 140 -25.29 6.33 21.00
N VAL A 141 -24.64 5.78 19.97
CA VAL A 141 -23.98 4.47 20.06
C VAL A 141 -22.85 4.55 21.08
N ALA A 142 -22.92 3.75 22.13
CA ALA A 142 -21.93 3.77 23.20
C ALA A 142 -20.62 3.11 22.78
N ARG A 143 -20.69 2.09 21.93
CA ARG A 143 -19.53 1.28 21.52
C ARG A 143 -19.61 0.80 20.08
N VAL A 144 -18.49 0.87 19.37
CA VAL A 144 -18.31 0.29 18.04
C VAL A 144 -17.15 -0.68 18.05
N ARG A 145 -17.39 -1.92 17.64
CA ARG A 145 -16.39 -3.00 17.51
C ARG A 145 -16.09 -3.22 16.04
N LEU A 146 -14.84 -3.05 15.63
CA LEU A 146 -14.38 -3.33 14.27
C LEU A 146 -13.68 -4.68 14.27
N VAL A 147 -14.14 -5.58 13.41
CA VAL A 147 -13.60 -6.94 13.27
C VAL A 147 -13.09 -7.08 11.84
N GLU A 148 -11.77 -7.17 11.69
CA GLU A 148 -11.14 -7.43 10.41
C GLU A 148 -10.79 -8.91 10.27
N GLU A 149 -11.44 -9.56 9.33
CA GLU A 149 -11.15 -10.95 8.99
C GLU A 149 -9.96 -11.03 8.03
N ASP A 150 -9.09 -11.99 8.29
CA ASP A 150 -7.97 -12.27 7.39
C ASP A 150 -8.47 -12.85 6.07
N ARG A 151 -7.94 -12.36 4.94
CA ARG A 151 -8.37 -12.83 3.60
C ARG A 151 -8.15 -14.32 3.38
N SER A 152 -7.15 -14.91 4.05
CA SER A 152 -6.86 -16.34 3.95
C SER A 152 -7.62 -17.18 4.97
N GLY A 153 -8.31 -16.56 5.94
CA GLY A 153 -8.97 -17.24 7.05
C GLY A 153 -8.02 -17.94 8.02
N LYS A 154 -6.70 -17.81 7.83
CA LYS A 154 -5.68 -18.55 8.62
C LYS A 154 -5.31 -17.86 9.92
N LYS A 155 -5.58 -16.56 10.04
CA LYS A 155 -5.30 -15.77 11.24
C LYS A 155 -6.60 -15.44 11.95
N PRO A 156 -6.57 -15.38 13.30
CA PRO A 156 -7.71 -14.90 14.05
C PRO A 156 -8.07 -13.48 13.61
N PRO A 157 -9.36 -13.11 13.65
CA PRO A 157 -9.79 -11.78 13.25
C PRO A 157 -9.15 -10.72 14.16
N ALA A 158 -8.71 -9.62 13.54
CA ALA A 158 -8.15 -8.49 14.27
C ALA A 158 -9.30 -7.61 14.77
N VAL A 159 -9.44 -7.49 16.09
CA VAL A 159 -10.53 -6.73 16.70
C VAL A 159 -10.02 -5.40 17.25
N THR A 160 -10.77 -4.32 16.99
CA THR A 160 -10.52 -3.00 17.56
C THR A 160 -11.82 -2.41 18.07
N VAL A 161 -11.86 -1.98 19.34
CA VAL A 161 -13.07 -1.43 19.96
C VAL A 161 -12.90 0.06 20.20
N TYR A 162 -13.96 0.81 19.94
CA TYR A 162 -14.10 2.23 20.24
C TYR A 162 -15.29 2.45 21.16
N ARG A 163 -15.17 3.43 22.05
CA ARG A 163 -16.25 3.88 22.92
C ARG A 163 -16.43 5.38 22.78
N ARG A 164 -17.67 5.82 23.02
CA ARG A 164 -17.95 7.23 23.31
C ARG A 164 -17.39 7.58 24.69
N ALA A 165 -16.75 8.72 24.80
CA ALA A 165 -16.29 9.32 26.05
C ALA A 165 -16.75 10.79 26.12
N SER A 166 -16.68 11.39 27.30
CA SER A 166 -17.04 12.79 27.54
C SER A 166 -16.27 13.35 28.73
N GLY A 167 -16.29 14.67 28.91
CA GLY A 167 -15.60 15.36 30.00
C GLY A 167 -14.08 15.23 29.90
N SER A 168 -13.40 15.06 31.05
CA SER A 168 -11.95 15.06 31.14
C SER A 168 -11.24 13.96 30.34
N ALA A 169 -11.94 12.86 30.02
CA ALA A 169 -11.42 11.83 29.12
C ALA A 169 -11.21 12.35 27.68
N CYS A 170 -11.82 13.48 27.33
CA CYS A 170 -11.69 14.15 26.04
C CYS A 170 -10.72 15.33 26.06
N ASP A 171 -10.12 15.65 27.19
CA ASP A 171 -9.14 16.71 27.28
C ASP A 171 -7.78 16.23 26.78
N VAL A 172 -7.05 17.14 26.13
CA VAL A 172 -5.71 16.85 25.59
C VAL A 172 -4.79 18.01 25.95
N PRO A 173 -3.62 17.75 26.55
CA PRO A 173 -2.65 18.81 26.84
C PRO A 173 -2.28 19.59 25.57
N GLY A 174 -2.24 20.92 25.68
CA GLY A 174 -1.88 21.82 24.58
C GLY A 174 -3.02 22.13 23.59
N PHE A 175 -4.25 21.67 23.85
CA PHE A 175 -5.44 22.03 23.07
C PHE A 175 -6.53 22.59 23.99
N GLU A 176 -7.35 23.51 23.47
CA GLU A 176 -8.50 24.02 24.23
C GLU A 176 -9.48 22.88 24.52
N ALA A 177 -9.90 22.80 25.78
CA ALA A 177 -10.90 21.84 26.22
C ALA A 177 -12.24 22.18 25.58
N ASP A 178 -12.63 21.40 24.56
CA ASP A 178 -13.85 21.68 23.80
C ASP A 178 -15.12 21.16 24.51
N GLY A 179 -14.99 20.56 25.71
CA GLY A 179 -16.08 20.05 26.55
C GLY A 179 -16.98 18.97 25.92
N LYS A 180 -16.70 18.58 24.68
CA LYS A 180 -17.55 17.72 23.85
C LYS A 180 -17.24 16.24 24.04
N ALA A 181 -18.22 15.42 23.71
CA ALA A 181 -18.04 13.98 23.58
C ALA A 181 -16.98 13.67 22.50
N CYS A 182 -16.17 12.65 22.75
CA CYS A 182 -15.13 12.19 21.84
C CYS A 182 -15.19 10.67 21.68
N VAL A 183 -14.44 10.16 20.70
CA VAL A 183 -14.32 8.73 20.42
C VAL A 183 -12.94 8.25 20.83
N LEU A 184 -12.89 7.27 21.72
CA LEU A 184 -11.65 6.71 22.24
C LEU A 184 -11.58 5.19 21.99
N PRO A 185 -10.38 4.66 21.68
CA PRO A 185 -10.12 3.23 21.75
C PRO A 185 -10.45 2.66 23.14
N ALA A 186 -10.92 1.43 23.17
CA ALA A 186 -11.32 0.73 24.39
C ALA A 186 -10.87 -0.73 24.36
N THR A 187 -10.90 -1.37 25.54
CA THR A 187 -10.72 -2.81 25.66
C THR A 187 -11.90 -3.56 25.06
N ASP A 188 -11.61 -4.69 24.42
CA ASP A 188 -12.64 -5.63 24.03
C ASP A 188 -13.02 -6.47 25.26
N ASN A 189 -14.30 -6.44 25.64
CA ASN A 189 -14.83 -7.27 26.71
C ASN A 189 -15.44 -8.59 26.19
N GLY A 190 -15.32 -8.87 24.89
CA GLY A 190 -15.82 -10.09 24.26
C GLY A 190 -17.34 -10.18 24.15
N GLN A 191 -18.08 -9.14 24.57
CA GLN A 191 -19.53 -9.15 24.49
C GLN A 191 -20.00 -8.93 23.04
N PRO A 192 -20.99 -9.70 22.57
CA PRO A 192 -21.54 -9.52 21.24
C PRO A 192 -22.22 -8.14 21.15
N ALA A 193 -22.10 -7.49 19.99
CA ALA A 193 -22.83 -6.26 19.72
C ALA A 193 -24.32 -6.54 19.50
N GLN A 194 -25.15 -5.53 19.78
CA GLN A 194 -26.57 -5.54 19.48
C GLN A 194 -26.82 -5.50 17.98
N LEU A 195 -26.07 -4.71 17.23
CA LEU A 195 -26.15 -4.66 15.77
C LEU A 195 -24.85 -5.14 15.15
N THR A 196 -24.89 -6.15 14.31
CA THR A 196 -23.72 -6.61 13.54
C THR A 196 -23.95 -6.31 12.06
N LEU A 197 -23.03 -5.57 11.45
CA LEU A 197 -22.99 -5.30 10.01
C LEU A 197 -21.85 -6.12 9.40
N SER A 198 -22.15 -6.99 8.43
CA SER A 198 -21.13 -7.79 7.73
C SER A 198 -21.03 -7.43 6.25
N PHE A 199 -19.79 -7.40 5.75
CA PHE A 199 -19.45 -7.16 4.36
C PHE A 199 -18.64 -8.35 3.82
N GLU A 200 -19.35 -9.37 3.34
CA GLU A 200 -18.77 -10.66 3.00
C GLU A 200 -18.65 -10.82 1.48
N PRO A 201 -17.44 -10.95 0.91
CA PRO A 201 -17.31 -11.20 -0.51
C PRO A 201 -17.77 -12.63 -0.84
N LEU A 202 -18.57 -12.73 -1.90
CA LEU A 202 -19.02 -13.99 -2.45
C LEU A 202 -17.96 -14.57 -3.38
N SER A 203 -17.79 -15.89 -3.36
CA SER A 203 -16.84 -16.60 -4.23
C SER A 203 -17.23 -16.42 -5.70
N VAL A 204 -16.49 -15.57 -6.42
CA VAL A 204 -16.71 -15.30 -7.85
C VAL A 204 -16.53 -16.57 -8.67
N ARG A 205 -15.63 -17.47 -8.26
CA ARG A 205 -15.34 -18.72 -9.01
C ARG A 205 -16.51 -19.71 -8.93
N GLU A 206 -17.10 -19.86 -7.75
CA GLU A 206 -18.28 -20.72 -7.55
C GLU A 206 -19.53 -20.12 -8.17
N ALA A 207 -19.69 -18.80 -8.10
CA ALA A 207 -20.77 -18.10 -8.77
C ALA A 207 -20.63 -18.19 -10.30
N ALA A 208 -19.45 -17.91 -10.86
CA ALA A 208 -19.21 -17.86 -12.30
C ALA A 208 -19.45 -19.20 -13.02
N GLY A 209 -19.23 -20.34 -12.35
CA GLY A 209 -19.54 -21.66 -12.90
C GLY A 209 -21.03 -21.90 -13.15
N LYS A 210 -21.91 -21.15 -12.47
CA LYS A 210 -23.38 -21.24 -12.57
C LYS A 210 -24.00 -20.10 -13.39
N LEU A 211 -23.22 -19.12 -13.81
CA LEU A 211 -23.72 -17.95 -14.53
C LEU A 211 -23.86 -18.23 -16.04
N PRO A 212 -24.88 -17.65 -16.70
CA PRO A 212 -25.05 -17.79 -18.14
C PRO A 212 -23.85 -17.23 -18.89
N LYS A 213 -23.47 -17.88 -19.99
CA LYS A 213 -22.42 -17.38 -20.91
C LYS A 213 -22.84 -16.00 -21.43
N SER A 214 -22.23 -14.95 -20.88
CA SER A 214 -22.53 -13.56 -21.23
C SER A 214 -21.26 -12.78 -21.56
N PRO A 215 -21.33 -11.78 -22.46
CA PRO A 215 -20.27 -10.79 -22.60
C PRO A 215 -20.02 -9.99 -21.31
N ALA A 216 -21.00 -9.86 -20.41
CA ALA A 216 -20.77 -9.38 -19.05
C ALA A 216 -20.03 -10.43 -18.22
N ARG A 217 -18.99 -10.03 -17.51
CA ARG A 217 -18.24 -10.92 -16.61
C ARG A 217 -18.40 -10.46 -15.18
N LEU A 218 -18.79 -11.35 -14.29
CA LEU A 218 -18.76 -11.07 -12.85
C LEU A 218 -17.32 -10.76 -12.44
N LYS A 219 -17.11 -9.60 -11.83
CA LYS A 219 -15.81 -9.17 -11.31
C LYS A 219 -15.73 -9.45 -9.81
N SER A 220 -16.76 -9.04 -9.08
CA SER A 220 -16.90 -9.23 -7.65
C SER A 220 -18.38 -9.25 -7.29
N ALA A 221 -18.73 -10.01 -6.27
CA ALA A 221 -20.01 -9.90 -5.59
C ALA A 221 -19.75 -9.86 -4.09
N ARG A 222 -20.56 -9.12 -3.35
CA ARG A 222 -20.44 -8.95 -1.91
C ARG A 222 -21.81 -8.97 -1.28
N LEU A 223 -21.99 -9.84 -0.30
CA LEU A 223 -23.18 -9.88 0.55
C LEU A 223 -23.00 -8.88 1.69
N VAL A 224 -23.96 -7.99 1.85
CA VAL A 224 -24.04 -7.03 2.94
C VAL A 224 -25.22 -7.42 3.82
N THR A 225 -24.96 -7.71 5.09
CA THR A 225 -26.01 -8.08 6.05
C THR A 225 -25.99 -7.16 7.26
N ALA A 226 -27.18 -6.93 7.84
CA ALA A 226 -27.32 -6.38 9.18
C ALA A 226 -28.14 -7.34 10.04
N THR A 227 -27.59 -7.72 11.18
CA THR A 227 -28.24 -8.61 12.15
C THR A 227 -28.44 -7.85 13.45
N LEU A 228 -29.69 -7.80 13.93
CA LEU A 228 -30.06 -7.23 15.21
C LEU A 228 -30.22 -8.34 16.24
N ARG A 229 -29.53 -8.22 17.37
CA ARG A 229 -29.55 -9.17 18.47
C ARG A 229 -30.39 -8.64 19.62
N ASN A 230 -31.37 -9.42 20.03
CA ASN A 230 -32.20 -9.19 21.21
C ASN A 230 -32.00 -10.36 22.17
N GLY A 231 -31.05 -10.22 23.11
CA GLY A 231 -30.69 -11.32 24.01
C GLY A 231 -29.93 -12.44 23.28
N ALA A 232 -30.47 -13.66 23.34
CA ALA A 232 -29.89 -14.83 22.66
C ALA A 232 -30.24 -14.90 21.16
N ASP A 233 -31.35 -14.26 20.76
CA ASP A 233 -31.85 -14.32 19.40
C ASP A 233 -31.16 -13.28 18.50
N ALA A 234 -30.86 -13.70 17.27
CA ALA A 234 -30.26 -12.87 16.23
C ALA A 234 -31.16 -12.85 14.99
N LEU A 235 -31.67 -11.67 14.65
CA LEU A 235 -32.58 -11.46 13.51
C LEU A 235 -31.85 -10.72 12.39
N GLU A 236 -31.78 -11.33 11.21
CA GLU A 236 -31.32 -10.66 9.99
C GLU A 236 -32.40 -9.65 9.53
N ILE A 237 -32.10 -8.37 9.72
CA ILE A 237 -33.00 -7.23 9.42
C ILE A 237 -32.66 -6.53 8.11
N TYR A 238 -31.46 -6.75 7.58
CA TYR A 238 -31.02 -6.24 6.29
C TYR A 238 -30.22 -7.29 5.55
N ARG A 239 -30.46 -7.42 4.26
CA ARG A 239 -29.71 -8.27 3.36
C ARG A 239 -29.72 -7.69 1.96
N HIS A 240 -28.54 -7.44 1.41
CA HIS A 240 -28.38 -6.93 0.06
C HIS A 240 -27.12 -7.50 -0.59
N THR A 241 -27.18 -7.78 -1.89
CA THR A 241 -26.04 -8.32 -2.65
C THR A 241 -25.53 -7.27 -3.63
N GLU A 242 -24.37 -6.68 -3.34
CA GLU A 242 -23.69 -5.78 -4.25
C GLU A 242 -22.98 -6.60 -5.34
N ILE A 243 -23.20 -6.23 -6.61
CA ILE A 243 -22.63 -6.93 -7.76
C ILE A 243 -21.83 -5.94 -8.61
N THR A 244 -20.56 -6.25 -8.83
CA THR A 244 -19.70 -5.57 -9.79
C THR A 244 -19.45 -6.47 -11.00
N THR A 245 -19.76 -5.96 -12.18
CA THR A 245 -19.49 -6.64 -13.45
C THR A 245 -18.58 -5.82 -14.35
N ASN A 246 -17.84 -6.52 -15.20
CA ASN A 246 -17.08 -5.95 -16.30
C ASN A 246 -17.92 -6.03 -17.57
N MET A 247 -18.40 -4.88 -18.06
CA MET A 247 -19.20 -4.78 -19.27
C MET A 247 -18.41 -4.16 -20.42
N PRO A 248 -18.57 -4.62 -21.67
CA PRO A 248 -18.09 -3.89 -22.85
C PRO A 248 -18.55 -2.44 -22.80
N MET A 249 -17.66 -1.51 -23.15
CA MET A 249 -17.99 -0.09 -23.26
C MET A 249 -19.03 0.15 -24.38
N ARG A 250 -19.73 1.29 -24.29
CA ARG A 250 -20.62 1.80 -25.34
C ARG A 250 -20.12 3.20 -25.74
N PRO A 251 -19.73 3.43 -27.00
CA PRO A 251 -19.64 2.46 -28.09
C PRO A 251 -18.60 1.36 -27.83
N ALA A 252 -18.77 0.20 -28.46
CA ALA A 252 -17.87 -0.94 -28.30
C ALA A 252 -16.47 -0.60 -28.85
N VAL A 253 -15.43 -0.92 -28.10
CA VAL A 253 -14.04 -0.73 -28.50
C VAL A 253 -13.32 -2.06 -28.35
N LEU A 254 -12.62 -2.49 -29.39
CA LEU A 254 -11.75 -3.67 -29.40
C LEU A 254 -10.29 -3.25 -29.21
N THR A 255 -9.66 -3.79 -28.19
CA THR A 255 -8.26 -3.49 -27.87
C THR A 255 -7.50 -4.75 -27.49
N SER A 256 -6.18 -4.70 -27.55
CA SER A 256 -5.34 -5.78 -27.04
C SER A 256 -5.52 -5.90 -25.52
N PHE A 257 -5.93 -7.07 -25.07
CA PHE A 257 -6.07 -7.39 -23.66
C PHE A 257 -4.68 -7.43 -23.03
N LYS A 258 -4.42 -6.59 -22.03
CA LYS A 258 -3.13 -6.54 -21.33
C LYS A 258 -3.26 -7.13 -19.94
N THR A 259 -2.41 -8.10 -19.62
CA THR A 259 -2.16 -8.57 -18.24
C THR A 259 -0.70 -8.29 -17.91
N GLY A 260 -0.42 -7.10 -17.38
CA GLY A 260 0.96 -6.67 -17.13
C GLY A 260 1.73 -6.46 -18.43
N MET A 261 2.79 -7.23 -18.65
CA MET A 261 3.66 -7.14 -19.84
C MET A 261 3.20 -8.01 -21.02
N ASN A 262 2.18 -8.85 -20.83
CA ASN A 262 1.75 -9.80 -21.85
C ASN A 262 0.42 -9.37 -22.50
N THR A 263 0.23 -9.72 -23.77
CA THR A 263 -1.07 -9.60 -24.45
C THR A 263 -1.81 -10.93 -24.44
N GLY A 264 -3.10 -10.92 -24.08
CA GLY A 264 -3.98 -12.09 -24.14
C GLY A 264 -4.87 -12.13 -25.39
N GLY A 265 -4.45 -11.46 -26.48
CA GLY A 265 -5.22 -11.30 -27.72
C GLY A 265 -6.15 -10.09 -27.74
N VAL A 266 -7.10 -10.05 -28.68
CA VAL A 266 -8.08 -8.95 -28.84
C VAL A 266 -9.31 -9.18 -27.97
N SER A 267 -9.73 -8.16 -27.25
CA SER A 267 -10.96 -8.21 -26.44
C SER A 267 -11.69 -6.87 -26.45
N TYR A 268 -12.97 -6.88 -26.09
CA TYR A 268 -13.68 -5.64 -25.81
C TYR A 268 -13.06 -4.92 -24.62
N MET A 269 -12.80 -3.63 -24.79
CA MET A 269 -12.54 -2.72 -23.69
C MET A 269 -13.76 -2.74 -22.76
N ARG A 270 -13.49 -2.97 -21.48
CA ARG A 270 -14.52 -3.15 -20.46
C ARG A 270 -14.49 -1.99 -19.47
N SER A 271 -15.67 -1.57 -19.06
CA SER A 271 -15.88 -0.68 -17.91
C SER A 271 -16.42 -1.50 -16.75
N ASN A 272 -16.08 -1.08 -15.53
CA ASN A 272 -16.73 -1.63 -14.34
C ASN A 272 -18.09 -0.97 -14.23
N ALA A 273 -19.13 -1.78 -14.04
CA ALA A 273 -20.42 -1.31 -13.60
C ALA A 273 -20.74 -2.01 -12.28
N THR A 274 -20.93 -1.20 -11.25
CA THR A 274 -21.39 -1.66 -9.94
C THR A 274 -22.84 -1.26 -9.85
N ARG A 275 -23.71 -2.24 -9.62
CA ARG A 275 -25.12 -1.96 -9.39
C ARG A 275 -25.35 -1.84 -7.90
N GLU A 276 -26.10 -0.81 -7.52
CA GLU A 276 -26.52 -0.54 -6.15
C GLU A 276 -25.36 -0.65 -5.15
N PRO A 277 -24.31 0.19 -5.30
CA PRO A 277 -23.18 0.16 -4.39
C PRO A 277 -23.65 0.47 -2.96
N VAL A 278 -23.52 -0.50 -2.06
CA VAL A 278 -23.87 -0.30 -0.65
C VAL A 278 -22.64 0.17 0.10
N THR A 279 -22.64 1.47 0.39
CA THR A 279 -21.67 2.10 1.30
C THR A 279 -22.11 1.90 2.75
N LEU A 280 -21.18 1.96 3.70
CA LEU A 280 -21.55 1.97 5.12
C LEU A 280 -22.48 3.14 5.46
N ALA A 281 -22.22 4.33 4.90
CA ALA A 281 -23.08 5.50 5.11
C ALA A 281 -24.51 5.23 4.65
N SER A 282 -24.70 4.74 3.41
CA SER A 282 -26.03 4.42 2.88
C SER A 282 -26.73 3.31 3.67
N LEU A 283 -25.99 2.28 4.10
CA LEU A 283 -26.53 1.21 4.94
C LEU A 283 -27.02 1.76 6.28
N LEU A 284 -26.21 2.57 6.95
CA LEU A 284 -26.58 3.16 8.25
C LEU A 284 -27.77 4.12 8.13
N THR A 285 -27.84 4.91 7.06
CA THR A 285 -29.02 5.73 6.78
C THR A 285 -30.27 4.89 6.53
N GLN A 286 -30.16 3.78 5.79
CA GLN A 286 -31.27 2.83 5.60
C GLN A 286 -31.72 2.17 6.91
N LEU A 287 -30.80 2.00 7.87
CA LEU A 287 -31.10 1.51 9.22
C LEU A 287 -31.65 2.61 10.15
N GLY A 288 -31.81 3.85 9.67
CA GLY A 288 -32.38 4.96 10.43
C GLY A 288 -31.37 5.82 11.22
N TYR A 289 -30.07 5.63 11.01
CA TYR A 289 -29.04 6.48 11.62
C TYR A 289 -28.82 7.77 10.83
N THR A 290 -28.60 8.87 11.56
CA THR A 290 -28.20 10.15 10.99
C THR A 290 -26.71 10.09 10.68
N ILE A 291 -26.37 9.95 9.39
CA ILE A 291 -24.98 10.02 8.92
C ILE A 291 -24.88 11.26 8.03
N PRO A 292 -24.01 12.23 8.37
CA PRO A 292 -23.95 13.46 7.62
C PRO A 292 -23.50 13.18 6.18
N ALA A 293 -24.23 13.74 5.21
CA ALA A 293 -24.04 13.44 3.80
C ALA A 293 -22.57 13.60 3.40
N VAL A 294 -22.06 12.64 2.63
CA VAL A 294 -20.81 12.80 1.90
C VAL A 294 -21.23 13.35 0.54
N GLU A 295 -20.73 14.54 0.16
CA GLU A 295 -20.71 14.90 -1.25
C GLU A 295 -19.83 13.87 -1.97
N VAL A 296 -20.46 12.82 -2.52
CA VAL A 296 -19.78 11.76 -3.29
C VAL A 296 -19.18 12.32 -4.58
N SER A 297 -19.49 13.59 -4.93
CA SER A 297 -18.86 14.33 -6.00
C SER A 297 -17.38 14.57 -5.71
N LYS A 298 -16.55 13.68 -6.27
CA LYS A 298 -15.09 13.82 -6.40
C LYS A 298 -14.34 13.69 -5.08
N LEU A 299 -14.38 12.50 -4.45
CA LEU A 299 -13.17 12.03 -3.77
C LEU A 299 -12.04 12.13 -4.80
N PRO A 300 -11.05 13.03 -4.63
CA PRO A 300 -9.95 13.11 -5.56
C PRO A 300 -9.30 11.73 -5.52
N LYS A 301 -9.22 11.04 -6.68
CA LYS A 301 -8.29 9.92 -6.81
C LYS A 301 -7.00 10.40 -6.16
N PRO A 302 -6.46 9.72 -5.13
CA PRO A 302 -5.26 10.19 -4.47
C PRO A 302 -4.18 10.26 -5.53
N LYS A 303 -3.96 11.47 -6.06
CA LYS A 303 -2.86 11.72 -6.97
C LYS A 303 -1.64 11.52 -6.09
N LEU A 304 -0.96 10.41 -6.29
CA LEU A 304 0.25 9.94 -5.58
C LEU A 304 1.45 10.91 -5.65
N LYS A 305 1.24 12.19 -5.98
CA LYS A 305 2.30 13.19 -6.16
C LYS A 305 1.82 14.56 -5.69
N ARG A 306 2.01 14.85 -4.39
CA ARG A 306 2.34 16.19 -3.82
C ARG A 306 2.26 16.12 -2.29
N TRP A 307 3.29 15.58 -1.67
CA TRP A 307 3.48 15.72 -0.21
C TRP A 307 3.92 17.13 0.20
N GLU A 308 4.22 18.00 -0.78
CA GLU A 308 4.74 19.36 -0.64
C GLU A 308 3.67 20.47 -0.72
N LYS A 309 2.43 20.18 -1.13
CA LYS A 309 1.40 21.23 -1.34
C LYS A 309 0.19 21.19 -0.42
N THR A 310 0.11 20.22 0.48
CA THR A 310 -0.91 20.25 1.54
C THR A 310 -0.43 21.21 2.63
N PRO A 311 -1.27 22.12 3.16
CA PRO A 311 -0.95 22.89 4.36
C PRO A 311 -0.31 21.98 5.41
N GLN A 312 0.67 22.50 6.15
CA GLN A 312 1.40 21.75 7.18
C GLN A 312 0.43 21.21 8.23
N GLN A 313 -0.12 20.02 8.00
CA GLN A 313 -0.99 19.35 8.96
C GLN A 313 -0.11 18.85 10.09
N LEU A 314 -0.16 19.56 11.22
CA LEU A 314 0.33 19.07 12.50
C LEU A 314 -0.69 18.06 13.08
N PRO A 315 -0.29 17.22 14.06
CA PRO A 315 -1.25 16.39 14.77
C PRO A 315 -2.37 17.24 15.39
N ASP A 316 -3.62 16.89 15.12
CA ASP A 316 -4.79 17.53 15.76
C ASP A 316 -5.09 16.90 17.13
N ALA A 317 -5.93 17.58 17.93
CA ALA A 317 -6.32 17.14 19.27
C ALA A 317 -6.89 15.72 19.25
N ASP A 318 -7.74 15.40 18.28
CA ASP A 318 -8.37 14.09 18.14
C ASP A 318 -7.36 12.96 17.95
N LEU A 319 -6.34 13.19 17.13
CA LEU A 319 -5.28 12.23 16.89
C LEU A 319 -4.42 12.04 18.13
N VAL A 320 -4.01 13.13 18.77
CA VAL A 320 -3.21 13.10 20.02
C VAL A 320 -3.97 12.33 21.10
N ARG A 321 -5.26 12.65 21.31
CA ARG A 321 -6.15 11.94 22.23
C ARG A 321 -6.23 10.44 21.95
N SER A 322 -6.40 10.08 20.67
CA SER A 322 -6.48 8.68 20.25
C SER A 322 -5.20 7.92 20.59
N VAL A 323 -4.03 8.55 20.39
CA VAL A 323 -2.73 7.96 20.75
C VAL A 323 -2.62 7.75 22.25
N HIS A 324 -2.93 8.76 23.08
CA HIS A 324 -2.91 8.61 24.54
C HIS A 324 -3.82 7.45 24.99
N ALA A 325 -5.08 7.44 24.54
CA ALA A 325 -6.03 6.40 24.89
C ALA A 325 -5.58 5.00 24.45
N LEU A 326 -4.89 4.85 23.32
CA LEU A 326 -4.31 3.56 22.90
C LEU A 326 -3.19 3.10 23.83
N LEU A 327 -2.27 3.99 24.17
CA LEU A 327 -1.16 3.69 25.06
C LEU A 327 -1.64 3.37 26.47
N ASP A 328 -2.78 3.93 26.89
CA ASP A 328 -3.43 3.66 28.18
C ASP A 328 -4.26 2.37 28.20
N LEU A 329 -4.47 1.69 27.06
CA LEU A 329 -5.17 0.40 27.08
C LEU A 329 -4.39 -0.62 27.93
N PRO A 330 -5.05 -1.44 28.75
CA PRO A 330 -4.38 -2.53 29.47
C PRO A 330 -4.07 -3.71 28.54
N GLY A 331 -3.12 -4.56 28.96
CA GLY A 331 -2.75 -5.81 28.30
C GLY A 331 -1.34 -5.81 27.70
N ALA A 332 -0.84 -7.00 27.40
CA ALA A 332 0.50 -7.22 26.81
C ALA A 332 0.44 -7.65 25.33
N THR A 333 -0.77 -7.84 24.78
CA THR A 333 -0.95 -8.29 23.40
C THR A 333 -0.54 -7.20 22.42
N PRO A 334 0.14 -7.55 21.30
CA PRO A 334 0.46 -6.59 20.26
C PRO A 334 -0.78 -5.85 19.74
N PHE A 335 -0.60 -4.57 19.40
CA PHE A 335 -1.66 -3.80 18.77
C PHE A 335 -2.01 -4.36 17.41
N THR A 336 -3.30 -4.40 17.10
CA THR A 336 -3.75 -4.65 15.72
C THR A 336 -3.28 -3.52 14.80
N ARG A 337 -3.30 -3.77 13.49
CA ARG A 337 -2.98 -2.74 12.49
C ARG A 337 -3.83 -1.48 12.65
N ASN A 338 -5.11 -1.65 12.97
CA ASN A 338 -6.05 -0.55 13.20
C ASN A 338 -5.76 0.21 14.49
N GLN A 339 -5.44 -0.51 15.57
CA GLN A 339 -5.01 0.13 16.82
C GLN A 339 -3.71 0.92 16.65
N ALA A 340 -2.78 0.45 15.83
CA ALA A 340 -1.51 1.15 15.67
C ALA A 340 -1.55 2.30 14.65
N GLN A 341 -2.55 2.35 13.77
CA GLN A 341 -2.65 3.37 12.73
C GLN A 341 -2.61 4.80 13.28
N PRO A 342 -3.32 5.17 14.37
CA PRO A 342 -3.23 6.51 14.94
C PRO A 342 -1.81 6.87 15.39
N ILE A 343 -1.07 5.92 15.96
CA ILE A 343 0.33 6.12 16.39
C ILE A 343 1.25 6.34 15.16
N THR A 344 1.09 5.51 14.12
CA THR A 344 1.84 5.70 12.85
C THR A 344 1.49 7.03 12.18
N ARG A 345 0.21 7.43 12.18
CA ARG A 345 -0.23 8.71 11.61
C ARG A 345 0.32 9.88 12.41
N TRP A 346 0.28 9.79 13.74
CA TRP A 346 0.84 10.80 14.62
C TRP A 346 2.34 10.96 14.39
N THR A 347 3.13 9.88 14.41
CA THR A 347 4.58 9.96 14.12
C THR A 347 4.86 10.47 12.70
N MET A 348 4.02 10.13 11.73
CA MET A 348 4.09 10.67 10.37
C MET A 348 3.89 12.19 10.33
N LEU A 349 2.94 12.75 11.08
CA LEU A 349 2.71 14.20 11.10
C LEU A 349 3.75 14.91 11.99
N ALA A 350 4.12 14.30 13.11
CA ALA A 350 5.09 14.81 14.07
C ALA A 350 6.47 15.06 13.45
N ARG A 351 6.86 14.33 12.40
CA ARG A 351 8.11 14.60 11.64
C ARG A 351 8.25 16.03 11.11
N ARG A 352 7.12 16.75 10.98
CA ARG A 352 7.07 18.14 10.49
C ARG A 352 7.08 19.17 11.61
N THR A 353 7.00 18.72 12.87
CA THR A 353 6.98 19.58 14.05
C THR A 353 8.39 20.09 14.32
N LYS A 354 8.56 21.41 14.26
CA LYS A 354 9.83 22.07 14.57
C LYS A 354 10.00 22.23 16.07
N ASP A 355 8.99 22.79 16.72
CA ASP A 355 9.00 23.11 18.14
C ASP A 355 8.28 22.03 18.94
N TRP A 356 9.07 21.24 19.68
CA TRP A 356 8.55 20.13 20.49
C TRP A 356 8.30 20.61 21.92
N ASN A 357 7.03 20.67 22.31
CA ASN A 357 6.65 20.94 23.70
C ASN A 357 6.89 19.70 24.60
N PRO A 358 6.97 19.87 25.93
CA PRO A 358 7.22 18.76 26.87
C PRO A 358 6.22 17.61 26.77
N ASP A 359 4.96 17.90 26.46
CA ASP A 359 3.90 16.89 26.33
C ASP A 359 4.14 15.97 25.12
N ASN A 360 4.51 16.55 23.97
CA ASN A 360 4.84 15.78 22.76
C ASN A 360 6.11 14.95 22.96
N VAL A 361 7.11 15.47 23.69
CA VAL A 361 8.31 14.69 24.06
C VAL A 361 7.92 13.51 24.93
N THR A 362 7.08 13.73 25.94
CA THR A 362 6.59 12.68 26.84
C THR A 362 5.78 11.63 26.08
N LEU A 363 4.92 12.05 25.16
CA LEU A 363 4.15 11.15 24.31
C LEU A 363 5.07 10.30 23.42
N MET A 364 6.07 10.91 22.79
CA MET A 364 7.03 10.18 21.96
C MET A 364 7.85 9.18 22.78
N ARG A 365 8.26 9.54 24.00
CA ARG A 365 8.92 8.62 24.94
C ARG A 365 8.05 7.40 25.23
N ARG A 366 6.76 7.62 25.54
CA ARG A 366 5.79 6.54 25.75
C ARG A 366 5.64 5.66 24.50
N ILE A 367 5.60 6.24 23.30
CA ILE A 367 5.53 5.49 22.03
C ILE A 367 6.78 4.64 21.81
N ILE A 368 7.98 5.15 22.10
CA ILE A 368 9.24 4.41 21.97
C ILE A 368 9.27 3.21 22.94
N ALA A 369 8.80 3.42 24.18
CA ALA A 369 8.77 2.39 25.21
C ALA A 369 7.67 1.33 25.02
N GLU A 370 6.67 1.59 24.17
CA GLU A 370 5.50 0.73 23.98
C GLU A 370 5.87 -0.61 23.32
N LYS A 371 5.76 -1.70 24.09
CA LYS A 371 6.14 -3.05 23.67
C LYS A 371 5.12 -3.71 22.74
N ARG A 372 3.87 -3.25 22.76
CA ARG A 372 2.78 -3.80 21.94
C ARG A 372 2.87 -3.36 20.48
N LEU A 373 3.62 -2.31 20.18
CA LEU A 373 3.90 -1.90 18.81
C LEU A 373 4.89 -2.89 18.18
N THR A 374 4.40 -3.85 17.40
CA THR A 374 5.23 -4.82 16.67
C THR A 374 4.79 -4.92 15.22
N GLY A 375 5.71 -5.07 14.27
CA GLY A 375 5.34 -5.19 12.86
C GLY A 375 4.87 -3.89 12.17
N ILE A 376 4.90 -2.76 12.87
CA ILE A 376 4.34 -1.48 12.41
C ILE A 376 5.46 -0.45 12.23
N PRO A 377 5.55 0.21 11.05
CA PRO A 377 6.54 1.25 10.85
C PRO A 377 6.20 2.50 11.68
N LEU A 378 7.21 3.00 12.39
CA LEU A 378 7.21 4.33 12.98
C LEU A 378 8.18 5.23 12.22
N TYR A 379 7.89 6.53 12.19
CA TYR A 379 8.75 7.55 11.59
C TYR A 379 9.69 8.20 12.63
N ALA A 380 10.01 7.47 13.70
CA ALA A 380 10.85 7.94 14.80
C ALA A 380 12.25 8.32 14.32
N ASP A 381 12.82 7.57 13.37
CA ASP A 381 14.12 7.86 12.77
C ASP A 381 14.13 9.24 12.09
N GLN A 382 13.07 9.58 11.35
CA GLN A 382 12.95 10.86 10.64
C GLN A 382 12.73 12.02 11.60
N ILE A 383 12.03 11.78 12.71
CA ILE A 383 11.83 12.78 13.77
C ILE A 383 13.17 13.09 14.45
N LEU A 384 13.90 12.07 14.91
CA LEU A 384 15.12 12.28 15.69
C LEU A 384 16.28 12.81 14.82
N THR A 385 16.40 12.35 13.57
CA THR A 385 17.42 12.89 12.64
C THR A 385 17.18 14.34 12.25
N GLY A 386 15.92 14.81 12.29
CA GLY A 386 15.56 16.20 12.02
C GLY A 386 15.65 17.14 13.24
N ASN A 387 15.83 16.63 14.46
CA ASN A 387 15.77 17.44 15.68
C ASN A 387 16.81 16.99 16.73
N ARG A 388 17.92 17.75 16.82
CA ARG A 388 19.07 17.43 17.68
C ARG A 388 18.71 17.40 19.16
N ASP A 389 17.90 18.35 19.64
CA ASP A 389 17.56 18.44 21.06
C ASP A 389 16.59 17.33 21.47
N LEU A 390 15.67 16.95 20.59
CA LEU A 390 14.81 15.81 20.80
C LEU A 390 15.60 14.48 20.77
N ALA A 391 16.54 14.34 19.83
CA ALA A 391 17.46 13.21 19.80
C ALA A 391 18.25 13.08 21.11
N ARG A 392 18.75 14.20 21.66
CA ARG A 392 19.44 14.21 22.95
C ARG A 392 18.56 13.66 24.09
N GLN A 393 17.28 14.02 24.08
CA GLN A 393 16.33 13.63 25.13
C GLN A 393 15.81 12.20 25.01
N LEU A 394 15.69 11.64 23.80
CA LEU A 394 15.03 10.35 23.53
C LEU A 394 15.98 9.23 23.12
N LEU A 395 17.25 9.52 22.82
CA LEU A 395 18.23 8.49 22.48
C LEU A 395 18.40 7.42 23.59
N PRO A 396 18.43 7.76 24.90
CA PRO A 396 18.43 6.76 25.96
C PRO A 396 17.25 5.79 25.84
N ASP A 397 16.03 6.32 25.67
CA ASP A 397 14.81 5.51 25.57
C ASP A 397 14.85 4.57 24.36
N VAL A 398 15.42 5.01 23.24
CA VAL A 398 15.61 4.17 22.04
C VAL A 398 16.59 3.03 22.31
N LEU A 399 17.72 3.33 22.96
CA LEU A 399 18.74 2.32 23.28
C LEU A 399 18.22 1.31 24.30
N ASP A 400 17.52 1.78 25.34
CA ASP A 400 16.86 0.93 26.33
C ASP A 400 15.87 -0.02 25.65
N ARG A 401 15.09 0.49 24.69
CA ARG A 401 14.15 -0.34 23.92
C ARG A 401 14.86 -1.36 23.05
N LEU A 402 15.95 -1.00 22.36
CA LEU A 402 16.76 -1.92 21.54
C LEU A 402 17.41 -3.02 22.39
N GLU A 403 17.93 -2.67 23.56
CA GLU A 403 18.51 -3.62 24.53
C GLU A 403 17.46 -4.60 25.06
N ALA A 404 16.24 -4.12 25.32
CA ALA A 404 15.12 -4.93 25.78
C ALA A 404 14.52 -5.86 24.70
N VAL A 405 14.92 -5.75 23.42
CA VAL A 405 14.49 -6.69 22.38
C VAL A 405 15.14 -8.06 22.63
N PRO A 406 14.37 -9.15 22.79
CA PRO A 406 14.93 -10.49 23.00
C PRO A 406 15.95 -10.90 21.93
N HIS A 407 17.03 -11.58 22.32
CA HIS A 407 18.01 -12.10 21.38
C HIS A 407 17.38 -13.08 20.38
N GLY A 408 17.74 -12.93 19.11
CA GLY A 408 17.22 -13.77 18.03
C GLY A 408 15.80 -13.41 17.59
N SER A 409 15.21 -12.31 18.09
CA SER A 409 13.92 -11.83 17.60
C SER A 409 14.00 -11.53 16.10
N THR A 410 13.23 -12.26 15.31
CA THR A 410 13.05 -12.04 13.86
C THR A 410 11.96 -11.01 13.56
N GLY A 411 11.20 -10.62 14.58
CA GLY A 411 10.12 -9.63 14.50
C GLY A 411 10.61 -8.25 14.04
N TYR A 412 9.74 -7.50 13.37
CA TYR A 412 10.00 -6.09 13.10
C TYR A 412 9.70 -5.29 14.36
N GLU A 413 10.72 -4.67 14.95
CA GLU A 413 10.58 -3.74 16.07
C GLU A 413 10.57 -2.29 15.56
N PRO A 414 9.66 -1.44 16.04
CA PRO A 414 9.54 -0.05 15.60
C PRO A 414 10.76 0.83 15.84
N VAL A 415 11.67 0.43 16.74
CA VAL A 415 12.93 1.14 17.02
C VAL A 415 14.07 0.74 16.09
N HIS A 416 13.99 -0.38 15.37
CA HIS A 416 15.04 -0.79 14.42
C HIS A 416 15.30 0.28 13.33
N PRO A 417 14.28 0.95 12.73
CA PRO A 417 14.50 2.09 11.84
C PRO A 417 15.37 3.20 12.43
N VAL A 418 15.22 3.50 13.73
CA VAL A 418 16.06 4.48 14.42
C VAL A 418 17.49 3.96 14.49
N GLY A 419 17.68 2.70 14.90
CA GLY A 419 18.96 1.99 14.87
C GLY A 419 19.68 2.16 13.52
N TYR A 420 19.01 1.81 12.41
CA TYR A 420 19.58 1.86 11.05
C TYR A 420 20.02 3.25 10.58
N ASN A 421 19.60 4.30 11.28
CA ASN A 421 19.88 5.70 10.98
C ASN A 421 20.60 6.42 12.13
N LEU A 422 21.09 5.70 13.15
CA LEU A 422 21.85 6.33 14.24
C LEU A 422 23.06 7.10 13.70
N ASP A 423 23.70 6.62 12.63
CA ASP A 423 24.84 7.26 11.95
C ASP A 423 24.53 8.67 11.40
N ARG A 424 23.25 9.04 11.31
CA ARG A 424 22.79 10.36 10.86
C ARG A 424 22.54 11.34 11.99
N LEU A 425 22.58 10.88 13.25
CA LEU A 425 22.51 11.76 14.41
C LEU A 425 23.86 12.46 14.62
N ASP A 426 23.85 13.52 15.43
CA ASP A 426 25.06 14.24 15.81
C ASP A 426 26.12 13.27 16.41
N PRO A 427 27.32 13.16 15.81
CA PRO A 427 28.38 12.28 16.31
C PRO A 427 28.79 12.57 17.76
N GLN A 428 28.72 13.82 18.22
CA GLN A 428 29.03 14.16 19.61
C GLN A 428 28.01 13.58 20.58
N LEU A 429 26.73 13.60 20.21
CA LEU A 429 25.66 12.97 20.98
C LEU A 429 25.87 11.45 21.05
N LEU A 430 26.15 10.82 19.91
CA LEU A 430 26.36 9.37 19.82
C LEU A 430 27.57 8.89 20.62
N LYS A 431 28.65 9.70 20.68
CA LYS A 431 29.87 9.37 21.42
C LYS A 431 29.61 9.09 22.91
N ALA A 432 28.66 9.78 23.53
CA ALA A 432 28.26 9.54 24.92
C ALA A 432 27.67 8.14 25.14
N TYR A 433 27.14 7.50 24.09
CA TYR A 433 26.51 6.17 24.14
C TYR A 433 27.30 5.10 23.37
N GLN A 434 28.55 5.39 22.99
CA GLN A 434 29.39 4.50 22.18
C GLN A 434 29.43 3.07 22.73
N GLN A 435 29.67 2.90 24.03
CA GLN A 435 29.79 1.57 24.66
C GLN A 435 28.51 0.75 24.49
N ARG A 436 27.34 1.35 24.70
CA ARG A 436 26.03 0.70 24.52
C ARG A 436 25.78 0.29 23.08
N ILE A 437 26.06 1.20 22.14
CA ILE A 437 25.90 0.95 20.69
C ILE A 437 26.81 -0.18 20.22
N VAL A 438 28.07 -0.19 20.66
CA VAL A 438 29.04 -1.26 20.33
C VAL A 438 28.61 -2.59 20.94
N ALA A 439 28.13 -2.60 22.19
CA ALA A 439 27.62 -3.82 22.82
C ALA A 439 26.41 -4.40 22.06
N LEU A 440 25.46 -3.54 21.64
CA LEU A 440 24.33 -3.94 20.80
C LEU A 440 24.80 -4.51 19.45
N ALA A 441 25.81 -3.92 18.82
CA ALA A 441 26.33 -4.37 17.52
C ALA A 441 26.96 -5.77 17.57
N LYS A 442 27.38 -6.26 18.74
CA LYS A 442 27.90 -7.63 18.92
C LYS A 442 26.81 -8.70 18.82
N ARG A 443 25.53 -8.31 18.85
CA ARG A 443 24.42 -9.25 18.65
C ARG A 443 24.43 -9.72 17.19
N THR A 444 24.27 -11.03 16.98
CA THR A 444 24.18 -11.64 15.65
C THR A 444 22.76 -11.62 15.07
N ASP A 445 21.88 -10.80 15.65
CA ASP A 445 20.48 -10.68 15.26
C ASP A 445 20.19 -9.31 14.61
N ARG A 446 18.93 -9.12 14.24
CA ARG A 446 18.45 -7.90 13.57
C ARG A 446 18.71 -6.62 14.36
N THR A 447 18.80 -6.69 15.69
CA THR A 447 19.11 -5.53 16.54
C THR A 447 20.57 -5.14 16.37
N GLY A 448 21.50 -6.11 16.35
CA GLY A 448 22.91 -5.83 16.08
C GLY A 448 23.13 -5.22 14.70
N ASP A 449 22.52 -5.80 13.68
CA ASP A 449 22.50 -5.24 12.32
C ASP A 449 21.95 -3.81 12.26
N SER A 450 21.03 -3.46 13.16
CA SER A 450 20.41 -2.13 13.16
C SER A 450 21.38 -1.04 13.55
N VAL A 451 22.23 -1.27 14.53
CA VAL A 451 23.15 -0.26 15.05
C VAL A 451 24.54 -0.31 14.40
N LEU A 452 24.79 -1.29 13.53
CA LEU A 452 26.10 -1.63 12.99
C LEU A 452 26.82 -0.45 12.30
N LYS A 453 26.11 0.38 11.54
CA LYS A 453 26.71 1.56 10.89
C LYS A 453 27.28 2.55 11.89
N ALA A 454 26.52 2.83 12.95
CA ALA A 454 26.94 3.73 14.01
C ALA A 454 28.12 3.13 14.78
N ALA A 455 28.08 1.84 15.11
CA ALA A 455 29.18 1.14 15.78
C ALA A 455 30.50 1.26 15.01
N LEU A 456 30.50 0.93 13.71
CA LEU A 456 31.71 1.00 12.87
C LEU A 456 32.23 2.43 12.68
N SER A 457 31.37 3.44 12.78
CA SER A 457 31.79 4.84 12.72
C SER A 457 32.64 5.29 13.92
N PHE A 458 32.59 4.56 15.05
CA PHE A 458 33.41 4.82 16.23
C PHE A 458 34.83 4.22 16.17
N GLY A 459 35.25 3.74 15.01
CA GLY A 459 36.60 3.21 14.81
C GLY A 459 36.84 1.86 15.45
N THR A 460 35.80 1.03 15.62
CA THR A 460 35.89 -0.37 16.05
C THR A 460 36.30 -1.29 14.90
N ASP A 461 36.94 -2.41 15.20
CA ASP A 461 37.38 -3.38 14.18
C ASP A 461 36.15 -4.04 13.50
N PRO A 462 35.97 -3.89 12.17
CA PRO A 462 34.85 -4.50 11.47
C PRO A 462 34.76 -6.02 11.61
N ARG A 463 35.88 -6.71 11.87
CA ARG A 463 35.93 -8.18 12.01
C ARG A 463 35.15 -8.70 13.21
N GLU A 464 34.97 -7.89 14.24
CA GLU A 464 34.21 -8.27 15.44
C GLU A 464 32.70 -8.34 15.20
N PHE A 465 32.20 -7.65 14.17
CA PHE A 465 30.76 -7.45 13.96
C PHE A 465 30.26 -7.96 12.61
N VAL A 466 31.12 -7.95 11.59
CA VAL A 466 30.77 -8.36 10.23
C VAL A 466 31.35 -9.75 9.99
N PRO A 467 30.56 -10.83 10.14
CA PRO A 467 31.01 -12.15 9.75
C PRO A 467 31.29 -12.19 8.24
N ALA A 468 31.94 -13.26 7.78
CA ALA A 468 32.09 -13.49 6.34
C ALA A 468 30.72 -13.40 5.65
N LEU A 469 30.67 -12.71 4.50
CA LEU A 469 29.42 -12.52 3.77
C LEU A 469 28.93 -13.87 3.23
N ASP A 470 27.84 -14.38 3.82
CA ASP A 470 27.14 -15.56 3.35
C ASP A 470 26.08 -15.16 2.32
N TRP A 471 26.29 -15.58 1.07
CA TRP A 471 25.40 -15.24 -0.04
C TRP A 471 24.06 -16.00 -0.03
N THR A 472 23.91 -16.97 0.88
CA THR A 472 22.65 -17.68 1.13
C THR A 472 21.71 -16.91 2.07
N GLU A 473 22.23 -15.90 2.79
CA GLU A 473 21.43 -15.02 3.65
C GLU A 473 20.46 -14.14 2.85
N PRO A 474 19.37 -13.65 3.47
CA PRO A 474 18.49 -12.68 2.84
C PRO A 474 19.24 -11.44 2.34
N MET A 475 18.96 -11.03 1.11
CA MET A 475 19.66 -9.91 0.45
C MET A 475 19.71 -8.61 1.22
N ARG A 476 18.66 -8.37 1.99
CA ARG A 476 18.56 -7.20 2.85
C ARG A 476 19.67 -7.15 3.89
N ASP A 477 20.07 -8.29 4.44
CA ASP A 477 20.98 -8.37 5.58
C ASP A 477 22.43 -8.27 5.10
N VAL A 478 22.78 -8.98 4.02
CA VAL A 478 24.06 -8.81 3.32
C VAL A 478 24.27 -7.36 2.88
N ARG A 479 23.26 -6.71 2.28
CA ARG A 479 23.34 -5.30 1.87
C ARG A 479 23.57 -4.36 3.06
N ARG A 480 22.98 -4.64 4.22
CA ARG A 480 23.21 -3.83 5.44
C ARG A 480 24.65 -3.92 5.91
N ARG A 481 25.24 -5.11 5.93
CA ARG A 481 26.65 -5.31 6.30
C ARG A 481 27.60 -4.59 5.34
N ILE A 482 27.36 -4.71 4.02
CA ILE A 482 28.09 -3.95 2.99
C ILE A 482 27.97 -2.45 3.24
N THR A 483 26.76 -1.97 3.50
CA THR A 483 26.53 -0.55 3.79
C THR A 483 27.26 -0.11 5.06
N ALA A 484 27.23 -0.92 6.12
CA ALA A 484 27.89 -0.59 7.37
C ALA A 484 29.42 -0.54 7.25
N MET A 485 30.03 -1.46 6.50
CA MET A 485 31.48 -1.41 6.22
C MET A 485 31.89 -0.09 5.57
N CYS A 486 31.04 0.52 4.74
CA CYS A 486 31.33 1.81 4.11
C CYS A 486 31.48 2.96 5.12
N HIS A 487 30.78 2.86 6.25
CA HIS A 487 30.81 3.85 7.33
C HIS A 487 31.96 3.63 8.31
N ALA A 488 32.72 2.54 8.17
CA ALA A 488 33.86 2.27 9.02
C ALA A 488 34.94 3.35 8.86
N ASP A 489 35.72 3.54 9.92
CA ASP A 489 36.83 4.48 9.92
C ASP A 489 37.92 4.09 8.91
N ASP A 490 38.55 5.10 8.29
CA ASP A 490 39.52 4.91 7.21
C ASP A 490 40.73 4.09 7.65
N LYS A 491 41.08 4.09 8.95
CA LYS A 491 42.15 3.24 9.50
C LYS A 491 41.91 1.73 9.28
N TRP A 492 40.65 1.31 9.09
CA TRP A 492 40.27 -0.08 8.84
C TRP A 492 40.21 -0.45 7.36
N SER A 493 40.56 0.47 6.46
CA SER A 493 40.55 0.21 5.01
C SER A 493 41.30 -1.05 4.60
N PRO A 494 42.51 -1.39 5.12
CA PRO A 494 43.19 -2.63 4.77
C PRO A 494 42.38 -3.89 5.12
N VAL A 495 41.71 -3.88 6.29
CA VAL A 495 40.86 -4.98 6.75
C VAL A 495 39.64 -5.10 5.84
N ILE A 496 38.95 -4.01 5.55
CA ILE A 496 37.75 -4.00 4.70
C ILE A 496 38.08 -4.43 3.28
N LEU A 497 39.16 -3.92 2.68
CA LEU A 497 39.62 -4.35 1.36
C LEU A 497 39.90 -5.86 1.32
N SER A 498 40.49 -6.43 2.38
CA SER A 498 40.71 -7.88 2.47
C SER A 498 39.40 -8.68 2.49
N MET A 499 38.40 -8.19 3.23
CA MET A 499 37.07 -8.80 3.32
C MET A 499 36.33 -8.70 1.98
N VAL A 500 36.39 -7.54 1.32
CA VAL A 500 35.75 -7.29 0.02
C VAL A 500 36.37 -8.15 -1.08
N ARG A 501 37.71 -8.26 -1.15
CA ARG A 501 38.38 -9.13 -2.13
C ARG A 501 38.03 -10.60 -1.92
N ARG A 502 37.94 -11.07 -0.67
CA ARG A 502 37.46 -12.42 -0.34
C ARG A 502 36.00 -12.61 -0.73
N ALA A 503 35.16 -11.60 -0.51
CA ALA A 503 33.75 -11.62 -0.90
C ALA A 503 33.59 -11.74 -2.43
N PHE A 504 34.41 -11.03 -3.22
CA PHE A 504 34.42 -11.22 -4.68
C PHE A 504 34.78 -12.66 -5.09
N GLY A 505 35.75 -13.29 -4.43
CA GLY A 505 36.15 -14.66 -4.72
C GLY A 505 35.09 -15.72 -4.39
N THR A 506 34.07 -15.38 -3.61
CA THR A 506 32.98 -16.29 -3.21
C THR A 506 31.62 -15.90 -3.82
N LEU A 507 31.58 -14.81 -4.60
CA LEU A 507 30.34 -14.29 -5.17
C LEU A 507 29.76 -15.29 -6.19
N PRO A 508 28.50 -15.73 -6.06
CA PRO A 508 27.88 -16.67 -7.00
C PRO A 508 27.85 -16.13 -8.44
N ASP A 509 27.94 -17.04 -9.41
CA ASP A 509 28.02 -16.68 -10.82
C ASP A 509 26.78 -15.91 -11.30
N MET A 510 27.02 -14.82 -12.04
CA MET A 510 26.08 -13.72 -12.31
C MET A 510 25.03 -14.01 -13.39
N HIS A 511 24.96 -15.25 -13.87
CA HIS A 511 24.11 -15.64 -14.99
C HIS A 511 22.65 -15.91 -14.57
N LYS A 512 22.31 -15.83 -13.27
CA LYS A 512 20.92 -15.89 -12.79
C LYS A 512 20.29 -14.49 -12.73
N PRO A 513 19.20 -14.21 -13.46
CA PRO A 513 18.49 -12.94 -13.36
C PRO A 513 17.81 -12.80 -11.99
N GLY A 514 18.33 -11.92 -11.15
CA GLY A 514 17.74 -11.54 -9.86
C GLY A 514 18.78 -11.24 -8.76
N GLY A 515 18.81 -10.02 -8.25
CA GLY A 515 19.44 -9.66 -6.95
C GLY A 515 20.96 -9.44 -6.92
N HIS A 516 21.77 -10.32 -7.52
CA HIS A 516 23.23 -10.34 -7.28
C HIS A 516 24.02 -9.14 -7.85
N HIS A 517 23.48 -8.46 -8.86
CA HIS A 517 24.09 -7.23 -9.41
C HIS A 517 24.24 -6.13 -8.35
N SER A 518 23.27 -6.04 -7.41
CA SER A 518 23.30 -5.02 -6.37
C SER A 518 24.42 -5.23 -5.34
N TYR A 519 24.78 -6.48 -5.02
CA TYR A 519 25.92 -6.76 -4.14
C TYR A 519 27.23 -6.40 -4.81
N ARG A 520 27.39 -6.79 -6.08
CA ARG A 520 28.61 -6.50 -6.85
C ARG A 520 28.86 -4.98 -6.87
N LEU A 521 27.84 -4.19 -7.18
CA LEU A 521 27.95 -2.73 -7.14
C LEU A 521 28.30 -2.20 -5.75
N GLY A 522 27.71 -2.77 -4.70
CA GLY A 522 28.04 -2.41 -3.32
C GLY A 522 29.50 -2.69 -2.95
N LEU A 523 30.02 -3.86 -3.31
CA LEU A 523 31.42 -4.22 -3.10
C LEU A 523 32.38 -3.35 -3.92
N ILE A 524 32.05 -3.03 -5.18
CA ILE A 524 32.86 -2.12 -6.02
C ILE A 524 32.90 -0.71 -5.39
N LYS A 525 31.77 -0.20 -4.89
CA LYS A 525 31.72 1.08 -4.17
C LYS A 525 32.57 1.04 -2.89
N LEU A 526 32.60 -0.08 -2.16
CA LEU A 526 33.48 -0.25 -1.00
C LEU A 526 34.97 -0.21 -1.39
N LEU A 527 35.36 -0.86 -2.50
CA LEU A 527 36.74 -0.76 -3.00
C LEU A 527 37.14 0.70 -3.22
N ALA A 528 36.32 1.46 -3.95
CA ALA A 528 36.58 2.88 -4.19
C ALA A 528 36.64 3.70 -2.89
N ARG A 529 35.68 3.50 -1.99
CA ARG A 529 35.61 4.18 -0.69
C ARG A 529 36.84 3.97 0.18
N HIS A 530 37.44 2.78 0.12
CA HIS A 530 38.57 2.39 0.96
C HIS A 530 39.92 2.44 0.22
N GLY A 531 40.04 3.26 -0.83
CA GLY A 531 41.31 3.61 -1.47
C GLY A 531 41.72 2.74 -2.67
N ALA A 532 40.84 1.85 -3.15
CA ALA A 532 41.08 0.99 -4.32
C ALA A 532 40.25 1.45 -5.54
N LEU A 533 40.26 2.76 -5.84
CA LEU A 533 39.47 3.36 -6.93
C LEU A 533 39.81 2.75 -8.31
N GLU A 534 41.10 2.58 -8.61
CA GLU A 534 41.54 2.02 -9.90
C GLU A 534 41.07 0.56 -10.08
N GLU A 535 41.11 -0.23 -9.00
CA GLU A 535 40.58 -1.59 -8.98
C GLU A 535 39.06 -1.57 -9.25
N ALA A 536 38.32 -0.66 -8.59
CA ALA A 536 36.89 -0.49 -8.78
C ALA A 536 36.52 -0.06 -10.21
N LEU A 537 37.27 0.89 -10.80
CA LEU A 537 37.03 1.40 -12.16
C LEU A 537 37.27 0.33 -13.24
N ARG A 538 38.19 -0.63 -13.02
CA ARG A 538 38.40 -1.78 -13.91
C ARG A 538 37.24 -2.79 -13.88
N MET A 539 36.47 -2.81 -12.79
CA MET A 539 35.35 -3.75 -12.60
C MET A 539 34.03 -3.24 -13.18
N VAL A 540 33.98 -2.00 -13.64
CA VAL A 540 32.82 -1.33 -14.25
C VAL A 540 33.08 -1.12 -15.74
N LYS A 541 32.02 -1.17 -16.56
CA LYS A 541 32.17 -0.95 -18.00
C LYS A 541 32.69 0.48 -18.30
N PRO A 542 33.53 0.66 -19.31
CA PRO A 542 34.06 1.99 -19.66
C PRO A 542 32.99 3.04 -19.97
N ASP A 543 31.84 2.62 -20.50
CA ASP A 543 30.71 3.46 -20.92
C ASP A 543 29.70 3.77 -19.81
N ASP A 544 29.86 3.22 -18.59
CA ASP A 544 29.00 3.52 -17.45
C ASP A 544 29.47 4.78 -16.70
N ASP A 545 29.34 5.94 -17.37
CA ASP A 545 29.75 7.26 -16.85
C ASP A 545 29.11 7.60 -15.51
N ARG A 546 27.89 7.11 -15.26
CA ARG A 546 27.20 7.33 -13.99
C ARG A 546 27.93 6.59 -12.88
N MET A 547 28.16 5.29 -13.04
CA MET A 547 28.85 4.51 -12.01
C MET A 547 30.28 4.99 -11.79
N ARG A 548 31.01 5.33 -12.85
CA ARG A 548 32.38 5.88 -12.74
C ARG A 548 32.39 7.17 -11.91
N ARG A 549 31.45 8.10 -12.13
CA ARG A 549 31.29 9.30 -11.29
C ARG A 549 30.94 8.96 -9.85
N ASP A 550 30.04 8.00 -9.62
CA ASP A 550 29.66 7.57 -8.27
C ASP A 550 30.87 6.99 -7.50
N LEU A 551 31.76 6.23 -8.18
CA LEU A 551 32.98 5.70 -7.57
C LEU A 551 34.00 6.80 -7.24
N THR A 552 34.23 7.75 -8.15
CA THR A 552 35.08 8.91 -7.87
C THR A 552 34.55 9.71 -6.67
N ASN A 553 33.23 9.91 -6.62
CA ASN A 553 32.56 10.58 -5.50
C ASN A 553 32.70 9.81 -4.17
N ALA A 554 32.72 8.48 -4.21
CA ALA A 554 32.90 7.63 -3.03
C ALA A 554 34.34 7.65 -2.50
N ALA A 555 35.33 7.77 -3.39
CA ALA A 555 36.76 7.86 -3.06
C ALA A 555 37.17 9.24 -2.51
N ASP A 556 36.39 10.29 -2.79
CA ASP A 556 36.66 11.66 -2.37
C ASP A 556 36.55 11.84 -0.85
N THR A 557 37.71 11.84 -0.17
CA THR A 557 37.80 11.93 1.29
C THR A 557 37.35 13.27 1.85
N THR A 558 37.25 14.31 1.01
CA THR A 558 36.77 15.64 1.42
C THR A 558 35.27 15.70 1.63
N ARG A 559 34.53 14.69 1.15
CA ARG A 559 33.07 14.60 1.31
C ARG A 559 32.68 13.94 2.62
N ASP A 560 31.52 14.37 3.13
CA ASP A 560 30.84 13.72 4.23
C ASP A 560 30.71 12.20 3.99
N ARG A 561 31.10 11.40 4.99
CA ARG A 561 31.03 9.92 4.97
C ARG A 561 29.63 9.44 4.58
N SER A 562 28.58 10.12 5.05
CA SER A 562 27.19 9.75 4.73
C SER A 562 26.85 9.87 3.23
N ARG A 563 27.48 10.81 2.52
CA ARG A 563 27.32 11.03 1.08
C ARG A 563 28.15 10.05 0.25
N ARG A 564 29.32 9.66 0.74
CA ARG A 564 30.17 8.63 0.09
C ARG A 564 29.53 7.23 0.07
N CYS A 565 28.61 6.98 1.01
CA CYS A 565 27.99 5.67 1.21
C CYS A 565 26.55 5.54 0.72
N GLN A 566 26.13 6.38 -0.25
CA GLN A 566 24.82 6.24 -0.89
C GLN A 566 24.86 5.11 -1.94
N PHE A 567 24.28 3.95 -1.60
CA PHE A 567 24.24 2.73 -2.41
C PHE A 567 23.11 2.68 -3.42
#